data_AF-A0A3B0S843-F1
#
_entry.id   AF-A0A3B0S843-F1
#
_cell.length_a   1.000
_cell.length_b   1.000
_cell.length_c   1.000
_cell.angle_alpha   90.00
_cell.angle_beta   90.00
_cell.angle_gamma   90.00
#
_symmetry.space_group_name_H-M   'P 1'
#
loop_
_entity.id
_entity.type
_entity.pdbx_description
1 polymer ?
#
loop_
_entity_poly.entity_id
_entity_poly.type
_entity_poly.pdbx_seq_one_letter_code
_entity_poly.pdbx_strand_id
1 'polypeptide(L)'
;QNRRRVLEEAAGISGLHTRRHEAELRLRAAETNLARLDDIGEEIEAQHQQLKRQVRVASRYRNLAGEIRALESFAALLRWTEAKTNLQTTRIELQELEQKSGELAGIAARALAAAEAANDGIEGLREEQAIANAVVARLAGARESVERDERDAKARQSALEIRLQELARDLAHEAELRLDATGSIARLQDEQNQLQRTEDNQDQAQAIALQETAQQAALLRDATEAKFEQLTQQQAERNALIANAANILATAHARASRLQQELDQCQAQRDGLTPDLETLAALKTAETEQQTTASTVEQFRQNLQTQEQKLAETDETVQQLRRAFDDSRRQRDELAAEQAGLIKAMATLDDDSWVPVSENLEVSPGFERALAVALGDDLQASTQSDAPAHWDAGETPKQSLPGNVQVLAELVSAPDALSARLSQIGVVDFATGEKLAASLLPGQRLVTREGHLWRWDGLRLNADVPSAAAHRLEQKNRLTALEPLGENCQKQTMAHRESWLAAKETRTELQQVLKT
;
A
#
# COMPACT_ATOMS: atom_id res chain seq x y z
N GLN A 1 -4.19 -70.73 -112.32
CA GLN A 1 -3.78 -69.30 -112.23
C GLN A 1 -2.68 -68.91 -113.23
N ASN A 2 -1.74 -69.80 -113.61
CA ASN A 2 -0.69 -69.47 -114.60
C ASN A 2 -1.16 -69.26 -116.05
N ARG A 3 -2.31 -69.83 -116.47
CA ARG A 3 -2.85 -69.65 -117.84
C ARG A 3 -3.53 -68.29 -118.07
N ARG A 4 -3.94 -67.58 -117.00
CA ARG A 4 -4.56 -66.25 -117.05
C ARG A 4 -3.51 -65.14 -117.21
N ARG A 5 -2.36 -65.31 -116.54
CA ARG A 5 -1.18 -64.44 -116.63
C ARG A 5 -0.60 -64.35 -118.05
N VAL A 6 -0.56 -65.48 -118.77
CA VAL A 6 -0.05 -65.54 -120.16
C VAL A 6 -1.02 -64.92 -121.18
N LEU A 7 -2.34 -64.96 -120.93
CA LEU A 7 -3.33 -64.30 -121.80
C LEU A 7 -3.38 -62.78 -121.57
N GLU A 8 -3.13 -62.30 -120.35
CA GLU A 8 -3.06 -60.87 -120.02
C GLU A 8 -1.80 -60.17 -120.56
N GLU A 9 -0.73 -60.93 -120.80
CA GLU A 9 0.53 -60.47 -121.38
C GLU A 9 0.45 -60.32 -122.91
N ALA A 10 -0.28 -61.21 -123.59
CA ALA A 10 -0.55 -61.13 -125.03
C ALA A 10 -1.57 -60.04 -125.43
N ALA A 11 -2.44 -59.63 -124.51
CA ALA A 11 -3.45 -58.58 -124.71
C ALA A 11 -2.98 -57.17 -124.29
N GLY A 12 -1.74 -57.02 -123.80
CA GLY A 12 -1.18 -55.71 -123.39
C GLY A 12 -1.78 -55.12 -122.11
N ILE A 13 -2.53 -55.91 -121.32
CA ILE A 13 -3.30 -55.43 -120.16
C ILE A 13 -2.51 -55.58 -118.84
N SER A 14 -1.47 -56.43 -118.81
CA SER A 14 -0.61 -56.68 -117.63
C SER A 14 0.09 -55.40 -117.10
N GLY A 15 0.54 -54.52 -118.00
CA GLY A 15 1.13 -53.21 -117.63
C GLY A 15 0.12 -52.19 -117.07
N LEU A 16 -1.18 -52.42 -117.29
CA LEU A 16 -2.27 -51.56 -116.82
C LEU A 16 -2.61 -51.88 -115.36
N HIS A 17 -2.54 -53.15 -114.97
CA HIS A 17 -2.67 -53.59 -113.57
C HIS A 17 -1.48 -53.19 -112.69
N THR A 18 -0.24 -53.23 -113.20
CA THR A 18 0.93 -52.78 -112.45
C THR A 18 0.95 -51.26 -112.26
N ARG A 19 0.61 -50.47 -113.29
CA ARG A 19 0.44 -49.00 -113.15
C ARG A 19 -0.69 -48.63 -112.19
N ARG A 20 -1.81 -49.37 -112.22
CA ARG A 20 -2.90 -49.18 -111.25
C ARG A 20 -2.45 -49.50 -109.84
N HIS A 21 -1.72 -50.59 -109.62
CA HIS A 21 -1.20 -50.95 -108.30
C HIS A 21 -0.15 -49.96 -107.79
N GLU A 22 0.73 -49.45 -108.65
CA GLU A 22 1.71 -48.42 -108.32
C GLU A 22 1.05 -47.07 -108.01
N ALA A 23 0.00 -46.70 -108.75
CA ALA A 23 -0.81 -45.52 -108.45
C ALA A 23 -1.60 -45.70 -107.14
N GLU A 24 -2.17 -46.88 -106.86
CA GLU A 24 -2.81 -47.22 -105.59
C GLU A 24 -1.80 -47.20 -104.42
N LEU A 25 -0.57 -47.67 -104.62
CA LEU A 25 0.51 -47.58 -103.63
C LEU A 25 0.91 -46.12 -103.36
N ARG A 26 1.02 -45.29 -104.40
CA ARG A 26 1.29 -43.86 -104.25
C ARG A 26 0.13 -43.12 -103.57
N LEU A 27 -1.11 -43.45 -103.91
CA LEU A 27 -2.30 -42.90 -103.26
C LEU A 27 -2.37 -43.31 -101.80
N ARG A 28 -2.16 -44.59 -101.47
CA ARG A 28 -2.10 -45.06 -100.07
C ARG A 28 -0.95 -44.43 -99.30
N ALA A 29 0.22 -44.25 -99.92
CA ALA A 29 1.35 -43.55 -99.29
C ALA A 29 1.03 -42.06 -99.06
N ALA A 30 0.34 -41.42 -99.99
CA ALA A 30 -0.13 -40.04 -99.85
C ALA A 30 -1.21 -39.93 -98.75
N GLU A 31 -2.19 -40.83 -98.71
CA GLU A 31 -3.21 -40.92 -97.65
C GLU A 31 -2.58 -41.14 -96.27
N THR A 32 -1.59 -42.04 -96.17
CA THR A 32 -0.85 -42.29 -94.93
C THR A 32 -0.06 -41.05 -94.50
N ASN A 33 0.56 -40.34 -95.44
CA ASN A 33 1.25 -39.09 -95.16
C ASN A 33 0.27 -37.98 -94.74
N LEU A 34 -0.92 -37.94 -95.33
CA LEU A 34 -1.96 -36.96 -94.99
C LEU A 34 -2.50 -37.22 -93.57
N ALA A 35 -2.79 -38.48 -93.25
CA ALA A 35 -3.18 -38.89 -91.89
C ALA A 35 -2.09 -38.54 -90.87
N ARG A 36 -0.81 -38.74 -91.21
CA ARG A 36 0.30 -38.33 -90.34
C ARG A 36 0.42 -36.82 -90.18
N LEU A 37 0.13 -36.04 -91.22
CA LEU A 37 0.10 -34.58 -91.13
C LEU A 37 -1.07 -34.10 -90.27
N ASP A 38 -2.22 -34.77 -90.36
CA ASP A 38 -3.37 -34.51 -89.49
C ASP A 38 -3.03 -34.84 -88.03
N ASP A 39 -2.40 -36.00 -87.75
CA ASP A 39 -1.93 -36.37 -86.41
C ASP A 39 -0.93 -35.36 -85.85
N ILE A 40 0.05 -34.91 -86.66
CA ILE A 40 1.02 -33.87 -86.27
C ILE A 40 0.29 -32.53 -86.05
N GLY A 41 -0.74 -32.23 -86.85
CA GLY A 41 -1.58 -31.06 -86.67
C GLY A 41 -2.33 -31.08 -85.35
N GLU A 42 -2.92 -32.21 -84.98
CA GLU A 42 -3.58 -32.43 -83.69
C GLU A 42 -2.58 -32.35 -82.52
N GLU A 43 -1.38 -32.91 -82.68
CA GLU A 43 -0.32 -32.82 -81.66
C GLU A 43 0.15 -31.37 -81.45
N ILE A 44 0.38 -30.62 -82.53
CA ILE A 44 0.78 -29.20 -82.45
C ILE A 44 -0.35 -28.37 -81.83
N GLU A 45 -1.61 -28.62 -82.16
CA GLU A 45 -2.74 -27.92 -81.55
C GLU A 45 -2.83 -28.26 -80.05
N ALA A 46 -2.64 -29.52 -79.66
CA ALA A 46 -2.59 -29.92 -78.25
C ALA A 46 -1.43 -29.23 -77.50
N GLN A 47 -0.23 -29.19 -78.09
CA GLN A 47 0.93 -28.49 -77.54
C GLN A 47 0.67 -26.98 -77.44
N HIS A 48 0.04 -26.37 -78.44
CA HIS A 48 -0.32 -24.95 -78.44
C HIS A 48 -1.32 -24.63 -77.32
N GLN A 49 -2.36 -25.45 -77.12
CA GLN A 49 -3.32 -25.28 -76.03
C GLN A 49 -2.65 -25.45 -74.66
N GLN A 50 -1.73 -26.40 -74.51
CA GLN A 50 -0.94 -26.57 -73.29
C GLN A 50 -0.06 -25.34 -73.01
N LEU A 51 0.66 -24.84 -74.02
CA LEU A 51 1.50 -23.65 -73.90
C LEU A 51 0.66 -22.43 -73.52
N LYS A 52 -0.53 -22.27 -74.12
CA LYS A 52 -1.48 -21.19 -73.81
C LYS A 52 -1.95 -21.25 -72.36
N ARG A 53 -2.20 -22.45 -71.81
CA ARG A 53 -2.51 -22.64 -70.39
C ARG A 53 -1.31 -22.26 -69.51
N GLN A 54 -0.10 -22.70 -69.87
CA GLN A 54 1.13 -22.38 -69.13
C GLN A 54 1.40 -20.87 -69.09
N VAL A 55 1.22 -20.15 -70.20
CA VAL A 55 1.38 -18.69 -70.25
C VAL A 55 0.37 -17.99 -69.34
N ARG A 56 -0.90 -18.43 -69.33
CA ARG A 56 -1.92 -17.87 -68.43
C ARG A 56 -1.56 -18.07 -66.96
N VAL A 57 -1.11 -19.27 -66.58
CA VAL A 57 -0.68 -19.57 -65.21
C VAL A 57 0.54 -18.75 -64.83
N ALA A 58 1.56 -18.68 -65.68
CA ALA A 58 2.77 -17.89 -65.44
C ALA A 58 2.46 -16.39 -65.32
N SER A 59 1.55 -15.85 -66.15
CA SER A 59 1.10 -14.46 -66.04
C SER A 59 0.35 -14.21 -64.74
N ARG A 60 -0.55 -15.11 -64.34
CA ARG A 60 -1.30 -14.99 -63.08
C ARG A 60 -0.35 -15.06 -61.88
N TYR A 61 0.60 -16.00 -61.89
CA TYR A 61 1.62 -16.11 -60.86
C TYR A 61 2.49 -14.85 -60.76
N ARG A 62 2.92 -14.28 -61.90
CA ARG A 62 3.73 -13.06 -61.92
C ARG A 62 2.97 -11.85 -61.37
N ASN A 63 1.68 -11.73 -61.68
CA ASN A 63 0.82 -10.67 -61.14
C ASN A 63 0.62 -10.84 -59.64
N LEU A 64 0.23 -12.04 -59.18
CA LEU A 64 0.06 -12.35 -57.76
C LEU A 64 1.36 -12.15 -56.97
N ALA A 65 2.51 -12.58 -57.50
CA ALA A 65 3.81 -12.35 -56.87
C ALA A 65 4.17 -10.86 -56.79
N GLY A 66 3.76 -10.07 -57.79
CA GLY A 66 3.90 -8.61 -57.76
C GLY A 66 3.03 -7.97 -56.68
N GLU A 67 1.77 -8.38 -56.58
CA GLU A 67 0.82 -7.93 -55.55
C GLU A 67 1.27 -8.32 -54.14
N ILE A 68 1.71 -9.57 -53.94
CA ILE A 68 2.26 -10.04 -52.66
C ILE A 68 3.46 -9.18 -52.25
N ARG A 69 4.44 -8.96 -53.15
CA ARG A 69 5.60 -8.11 -52.84
C ARG A 69 5.21 -6.66 -52.50
N ALA A 70 4.21 -6.12 -53.19
CA ALA A 70 3.71 -4.77 -52.90
C ALA A 70 3.05 -4.71 -51.50
N LEU A 71 2.22 -5.70 -51.17
CA LEU A 71 1.58 -5.81 -49.85
C LEU A 71 2.58 -6.06 -48.73
N GLU A 72 3.59 -6.91 -48.95
CA GLU A 72 4.68 -7.15 -48.00
C GLU A 72 5.49 -5.87 -47.74
N SER A 73 5.80 -5.12 -48.79
CA SER A 73 6.49 -3.82 -48.67
C SER A 73 5.65 -2.81 -47.89
N PHE A 74 4.34 -2.78 -48.14
CA PHE A 74 3.41 -1.92 -47.42
C PHE A 74 3.30 -2.32 -45.94
N ALA A 75 3.19 -3.63 -45.64
CA ALA A 75 3.16 -4.14 -44.27
C ALA A 75 4.47 -3.83 -43.52
N ALA A 76 5.62 -3.97 -44.18
CA ALA A 76 6.91 -3.59 -43.62
C ALA A 76 7.00 -2.09 -43.32
N LEU A 77 6.50 -1.24 -44.23
CA LEU A 77 6.42 0.21 -44.01
C LEU A 77 5.52 0.54 -42.81
N LEU A 78 4.34 -0.08 -42.71
CA LEU A 78 3.40 0.15 -41.61
C LEU A 78 4.03 -0.20 -40.26
N ARG A 79 4.68 -1.36 -40.17
CA ARG A 79 5.44 -1.79 -38.98
C ARG A 79 6.56 -0.85 -38.63
N TRP A 80 7.30 -0.36 -39.63
CA TRP A 80 8.37 0.62 -39.40
C TRP A 80 7.81 1.95 -38.90
N THR A 81 6.70 2.44 -39.47
CA THR A 81 6.06 3.67 -39.01
C THR A 81 5.57 3.56 -37.58
N GLU A 82 4.94 2.44 -37.22
CA GLU A 82 4.47 2.17 -35.85
C GLU A 82 5.65 2.07 -34.86
N ALA A 83 6.71 1.34 -35.23
CA ALA A 83 7.91 1.24 -34.41
C ALA A 83 8.59 2.61 -34.22
N LYS A 84 8.59 3.45 -35.27
CA LYS A 84 9.14 4.81 -35.21
C LYS A 84 8.31 5.72 -34.30
N THR A 85 6.98 5.67 -34.39
CA THR A 85 6.11 6.45 -33.49
C THR A 85 6.28 6.00 -32.05
N ASN A 86 6.31 4.69 -31.80
CA ASN A 86 6.52 4.14 -30.46
C ASN A 86 7.88 4.52 -29.89
N LEU A 87 8.95 4.55 -30.70
CA LEU A 87 10.26 5.03 -30.28
C LEU A 87 10.24 6.53 -29.91
N GLN A 88 9.50 7.34 -30.67
CA GLN A 88 9.38 8.77 -30.38
C GLN A 88 8.60 9.04 -29.10
N THR A 89 7.47 8.36 -28.89
CA THR A 89 6.67 8.51 -27.66
C THR A 89 7.44 8.05 -26.43
N THR A 90 8.06 6.87 -26.49
CA THR A 90 8.86 6.34 -25.36
C THR A 90 10.07 7.21 -25.04
N ARG A 91 10.70 7.86 -26.03
CA ARG A 91 11.79 8.82 -25.77
C ARG A 91 11.30 10.08 -25.06
N ILE A 92 10.13 10.60 -25.43
CA ILE A 92 9.53 11.76 -24.77
C ILE A 92 9.19 11.40 -23.33
N GLU A 93 8.55 10.25 -23.11
CA GLU A 93 8.22 9.75 -21.76
C GLU A 93 9.48 9.56 -20.90
N LEU A 94 10.55 8.99 -21.47
CA LEU A 94 11.83 8.85 -20.77
C LEU A 94 12.40 10.20 -20.35
N GLN A 95 12.42 11.18 -21.27
CA GLN A 95 12.95 12.51 -20.99
C GLN A 95 12.15 13.23 -19.89
N GLU A 96 10.81 13.10 -19.89
CA GLU A 96 9.97 13.65 -18.83
C GLU A 96 10.23 12.99 -17.46
N LEU A 97 10.44 11.68 -17.44
CA LEU A 97 10.77 10.94 -16.22
C LEU A 97 12.16 11.30 -15.68
N GLU A 98 13.15 11.45 -16.56
CA GLU A 98 14.49 11.90 -16.19
C GLU A 98 14.47 13.32 -15.61
N GLN A 99 13.69 14.24 -16.21
CA GLN A 99 13.53 15.59 -15.67
C GLN A 99 12.88 15.57 -14.28
N LYS A 100 11.77 14.85 -14.11
CA LYS A 100 11.09 14.71 -12.80
C LYS A 100 12.00 14.07 -11.75
N SER A 101 12.78 13.07 -12.13
CA SER A 101 13.77 12.43 -11.26
C SER A 101 14.84 13.44 -10.79
N GLY A 102 15.36 14.25 -11.71
CA GLY A 102 16.32 15.32 -11.39
C GLY A 102 15.73 16.40 -10.47
N GLU A 103 14.50 16.82 -10.70
CA GLU A 103 13.78 17.78 -9.85
C GLU A 103 13.61 17.24 -8.42
N LEU A 104 13.15 15.99 -8.29
CA LEU A 104 12.98 15.33 -6.99
C LEU A 104 14.31 15.13 -6.25
N ALA A 105 15.37 14.75 -6.96
CA ALA A 105 16.71 14.64 -6.39
C ALA A 105 17.21 16.01 -5.87
N GLY A 106 16.95 17.09 -6.61
CA GLY A 106 17.27 18.45 -6.19
C GLY A 106 16.48 18.91 -4.95
N ILE A 107 15.21 18.54 -4.85
CA ILE A 107 14.39 18.80 -3.65
C ILE A 107 14.94 18.02 -2.44
N ALA A 108 15.25 16.73 -2.62
CA ALA A 108 15.81 15.90 -1.56
C ALA A 108 17.15 16.43 -1.04
N ALA A 109 18.06 16.85 -1.94
CA ALA A 109 19.33 17.45 -1.56
C ALA A 109 19.17 18.75 -0.76
N ARG A 110 18.24 19.63 -1.16
CA ARG A 110 17.92 20.86 -0.40
C ARG A 110 17.33 20.55 0.97
N ALA A 111 16.45 19.56 1.08
CA ALA A 111 15.88 19.14 2.34
C ALA A 111 16.94 18.56 3.29
N LEU A 112 17.87 17.76 2.77
CA LEU A 112 18.99 17.23 3.54
C LEU A 112 19.89 18.35 4.08
N ALA A 113 20.27 19.30 3.21
CA ALA A 113 21.08 20.45 3.62
C ALA A 113 20.37 21.33 4.66
N ALA A 114 19.06 21.53 4.54
CA ALA A 114 18.27 22.25 5.53
C ALA A 114 18.20 21.50 6.88
N ALA A 115 18.11 20.16 6.84
CA ALA A 115 18.13 19.34 8.04
C ALA A 115 19.50 19.39 8.75
N GLU A 116 20.61 19.31 8.01
CA GLU A 116 21.96 19.46 8.55
C GLU A 116 22.16 20.83 9.18
N ALA A 117 21.79 21.91 8.49
CA ALA A 117 21.88 23.27 9.02
C ALA A 117 21.02 23.47 10.29
N ALA A 118 19.84 22.85 10.37
CA ALA A 118 19.02 22.88 11.57
C ALA A 118 19.67 22.09 12.72
N ASN A 119 20.35 20.98 12.42
CA ASN A 119 21.01 20.14 13.42
C ASN A 119 22.23 20.82 14.04
N ASP A 120 22.99 21.58 13.24
CA ASP A 120 24.14 22.37 13.72
C ASP A 120 23.73 23.43 14.77
N GLY A 121 22.51 23.98 14.69
CA GLY A 121 22.00 24.96 15.65
C GLY A 121 21.57 24.38 17.01
N ILE A 122 21.35 23.06 17.09
CA ILE A 122 20.81 22.41 18.31
C ILE A 122 21.81 22.46 19.45
N GLU A 123 23.11 22.28 19.18
CA GLU A 123 24.11 22.23 20.24
C GLU A 123 24.26 23.58 20.94
N GLY A 124 24.24 24.69 20.20
CA GLY A 124 24.23 26.04 20.78
C GLY A 124 23.00 26.30 21.66
N LEU A 125 21.81 25.87 21.22
CA LEU A 125 20.59 25.97 22.02
C LEU A 125 20.65 25.09 23.29
N ARG A 126 21.31 23.92 23.23
CA ARG A 126 21.54 23.07 24.41
C ARG A 126 22.50 23.71 25.40
N GLU A 127 23.56 24.36 24.92
CA GLU A 127 24.48 25.13 25.77
C GLU A 127 23.74 26.29 26.45
N GLU A 128 22.93 27.08 25.70
CA GLU A 128 22.11 28.14 26.28
C GLU A 128 21.11 27.60 27.32
N GLN A 129 20.45 26.47 27.04
CA GLN A 129 19.56 25.82 27.99
C GLN A 129 20.31 25.37 29.26
N ALA A 130 21.52 24.80 29.11
CA ALA A 130 22.34 24.40 30.25
C ALA A 130 22.76 25.60 31.11
N ILE A 131 23.14 26.72 30.49
CA ILE A 131 23.45 27.97 31.17
C ILE A 131 22.22 28.50 31.91
N ALA A 132 21.06 28.57 31.25
CA ALA A 132 19.81 29.02 31.86
C ALA A 132 19.42 28.17 33.07
N ASN A 133 19.51 26.84 32.95
CA ASN A 133 19.25 25.90 34.06
C ASN A 133 20.22 26.10 35.23
N ALA A 134 21.51 26.32 34.95
CA ALA A 134 22.52 26.60 35.98
C ALA A 134 22.22 27.91 36.72
N VAL A 135 21.79 28.96 36.00
CA VAL A 135 21.38 30.24 36.59
C VAL A 135 20.15 30.06 37.48
N VAL A 136 19.12 29.33 37.02
CA VAL A 136 17.91 29.04 37.79
C VAL A 136 18.25 28.26 39.06
N ALA A 137 19.08 27.22 38.97
CA ALA A 137 19.49 26.42 40.14
C ALA A 137 20.24 27.28 41.17
N ARG A 138 21.13 28.16 40.71
CA ARG A 138 21.85 29.11 41.58
C ARG A 138 20.90 30.08 42.27
N LEU A 139 19.96 30.67 41.54
CA LEU A 139 18.97 31.60 42.10
C LEU A 139 18.02 30.92 43.08
N ALA A 140 17.60 29.68 42.80
CA ALA A 140 16.77 28.89 43.71
C ALA A 140 17.52 28.60 45.04
N GLY A 141 18.79 28.20 44.96
CA GLY A 141 19.62 27.99 46.14
C GLY A 141 19.85 29.27 46.95
N ALA A 142 20.06 30.41 46.28
CA ALA A 142 20.16 31.71 46.94
C ALA A 142 18.85 32.10 47.65
N ARG A 143 17.69 31.88 47.00
CA ARG A 143 16.37 32.13 47.58
C ARG A 143 16.16 31.29 48.84
N GLU A 144 16.47 30.00 48.78
CA GLU A 144 16.30 29.10 49.92
C GLU A 144 17.21 29.48 51.11
N SER A 145 18.43 29.98 50.84
CA SER A 145 19.31 30.52 51.87
C SER A 145 18.69 31.74 52.55
N VAL A 146 18.19 32.70 51.76
CA VAL A 146 17.54 33.91 52.28
C VAL A 146 16.28 33.57 53.08
N GLU A 147 15.46 32.64 52.60
CA GLU A 147 14.28 32.17 53.34
C GLU A 147 14.66 31.50 54.68
N ARG A 148 15.78 30.77 54.73
CA ARG A 148 16.31 30.20 55.98
C ARG A 148 16.77 31.29 56.93
N ASP A 149 17.57 32.24 56.45
CA ASP A 149 18.06 33.36 57.25
C ASP A 149 16.91 34.21 57.82
N GLU A 150 15.85 34.42 57.03
CA GLU A 150 14.64 35.12 57.46
C GLU A 150 13.90 34.36 58.59
N ARG A 151 13.74 33.04 58.45
CA ARG A 151 13.11 32.21 59.50
C ARG A 151 13.91 32.24 60.79
N ASP A 152 15.23 32.13 60.70
CA ASP A 152 16.13 32.18 61.86
C ASP A 152 16.10 33.56 62.53
N ALA A 153 16.06 34.64 61.74
CA ALA A 153 15.93 36.00 62.25
C ALA A 153 14.60 36.20 62.98
N LYS A 154 13.47 35.74 62.41
CA LYS A 154 12.14 35.78 63.03
C LYS A 154 12.08 34.98 64.33
N ALA A 155 12.69 33.79 64.36
CA ALA A 155 12.77 32.98 65.57
C ALA A 155 13.61 33.65 66.67
N ARG A 156 14.72 34.31 66.31
CA ARG A 156 15.51 35.11 67.27
C ARG A 156 14.75 36.32 67.77
N GLN A 157 14.01 36.99 66.89
CA GLN A 157 13.19 38.14 67.27
C GLN A 157 12.13 37.73 68.31
N SER A 158 11.39 36.66 68.07
CA SER A 158 10.35 36.20 69.01
C SER A 158 10.95 35.79 70.36
N ALA A 159 12.10 35.10 70.37
CA ALA A 159 12.81 34.76 71.60
C ALA A 159 13.26 36.02 72.38
N LEU A 160 13.75 37.05 71.69
CA LEU A 160 14.12 38.32 72.32
C LEU A 160 12.92 39.09 72.86
N GLU A 161 11.78 39.05 72.16
CA GLU A 161 10.53 39.67 72.63
C GLU A 161 10.01 39.01 73.91
N ILE A 162 10.01 37.68 73.98
CA ILE A 162 9.68 36.93 75.20
C ILE A 162 10.64 37.35 76.33
N ARG A 163 11.94 37.37 76.07
CA ARG A 163 12.95 37.76 77.06
C ARG A 163 12.75 39.18 77.58
N LEU A 164 12.29 40.08 76.72
CA LEU A 164 12.03 41.46 77.08
C LEU A 164 10.78 41.60 77.95
N GLN A 165 9.75 40.77 77.72
CA GLN A 165 8.59 40.69 78.60
C GLN A 165 8.94 40.12 79.98
N GLU A 166 9.81 39.10 80.04
CA GLU A 166 10.36 38.58 81.31
C GLU A 166 11.07 39.69 82.08
N LEU A 167 12.03 40.37 81.45
CA LEU A 167 12.79 41.47 82.08
C LEU A 167 11.89 42.62 82.54
N ALA A 168 10.82 42.93 81.79
CA ALA A 168 9.87 43.97 82.19
C ALA A 168 9.07 43.58 83.45
N ARG A 169 8.70 42.30 83.60
CA ARG A 169 8.05 41.78 84.81
C ARG A 169 9.00 41.79 86.00
N ASP A 170 10.23 41.36 85.80
CA ASP A 170 11.26 41.37 86.83
C ASP A 170 11.53 42.80 87.32
N LEU A 171 11.65 43.76 86.40
CA LEU A 171 11.85 45.17 86.74
C LEU A 171 10.66 45.79 87.48
N ALA A 172 9.43 45.39 87.15
CA ALA A 172 8.24 45.82 87.87
C ALA A 172 8.22 45.27 89.31
N HIS A 173 8.57 43.99 89.48
CA HIS A 173 8.68 43.37 90.81
C HIS A 173 9.75 44.04 91.67
N GLU A 174 10.93 44.31 91.11
CA GLU A 174 12.01 45.04 91.80
C GLU A 174 11.59 46.46 92.19
N ALA A 175 10.78 47.13 91.36
CA ALA A 175 10.26 48.46 91.67
C ALA A 175 9.26 48.45 92.85
N GLU A 176 8.40 47.42 92.94
CA GLU A 176 7.50 47.20 94.08
C GLU A 176 8.29 46.91 95.36
N LEU A 177 9.28 46.01 95.30
CA LEU A 177 10.14 45.68 96.42
C LEU A 177 10.89 46.92 96.95
N ARG A 178 11.37 47.77 96.05
CA ARG A 178 12.01 49.06 96.40
C ARG A 178 11.04 49.99 97.11
N LEU A 179 9.78 50.08 96.66
CA LEU A 179 8.76 50.92 97.31
C LEU A 179 8.48 50.44 98.73
N ASP A 180 8.29 49.13 98.93
CA ASP A 180 8.09 48.52 100.25
C ASP A 180 9.28 48.74 101.18
N ALA A 181 10.50 48.62 100.66
CA ALA A 181 11.73 48.91 101.40
C ALA A 181 11.78 50.39 101.82
N THR A 182 11.49 51.33 100.91
CA THR A 182 11.45 52.77 101.25
C THR A 182 10.37 53.12 102.28
N GLY A 183 9.19 52.50 102.20
CA GLY A 183 8.13 52.68 103.20
C GLY A 183 8.51 52.10 104.56
N SER A 184 9.29 51.01 104.59
CA SER A 184 9.80 50.44 105.84
C SER A 184 10.88 51.31 106.48
N ILE A 185 11.78 51.90 105.69
CA ILE A 185 12.77 52.87 106.17
C ILE A 185 12.08 54.10 106.77
N ALA A 186 11.05 54.64 106.11
CA ALA A 186 10.32 55.81 106.63
C ALA A 186 9.64 55.52 107.98
N ARG A 187 9.04 54.32 108.15
CA ARG A 187 8.46 53.90 109.43
C ARG A 187 9.50 53.82 110.55
N LEU A 188 10.66 53.23 110.26
CA LEU A 188 11.76 53.13 111.22
C LEU A 188 12.33 54.51 111.60
N GLN A 189 12.37 55.46 110.65
CA GLN A 189 12.79 56.84 110.91
C GLN A 189 11.78 57.59 111.79
N ASP A 190 10.48 57.41 111.57
CA ASP A 190 9.44 57.98 112.44
C ASP A 190 9.51 57.40 113.86
N GLU A 191 9.76 56.09 113.99
CA GLU A 191 9.95 55.42 115.28
C GLU A 191 11.20 55.94 116.00
N GLN A 192 12.32 56.12 115.28
CA GLN A 192 13.52 56.77 115.80
C GLN A 192 13.25 58.21 116.27
N ASN A 193 12.48 58.99 115.51
CA ASN A 193 12.12 60.36 115.88
C ASN A 193 11.16 60.41 117.08
N GLN A 194 10.32 59.40 117.29
CA GLN A 194 9.48 59.25 118.48
C GLN A 194 10.31 58.87 119.72
N LEU A 195 11.32 58.01 119.55
CA LEU A 195 12.29 57.66 120.59
C LEU A 195 13.14 58.87 121.01
N GLN A 196 13.62 59.68 120.06
CA GLN A 196 14.34 60.93 120.37
C GLN A 196 13.47 62.00 121.06
N ARG A 197 12.15 61.97 120.89
CA ARG A 197 11.22 62.87 121.60
C ARG A 197 10.88 62.42 123.02
N THR A 198 11.31 61.23 123.44
CA THR A 198 11.08 60.68 124.79
C THR A 198 12.31 60.72 125.70
N GLU A 199 13.47 61.18 125.19
CA GLU A 199 14.72 61.25 125.96
C GLU A 199 15.15 62.65 126.46
N ASP A 200 14.37 63.72 126.25
CA ASP A 200 14.73 65.06 126.75
C ASP A 200 13.68 65.66 127.73
N ASN A 201 13.70 65.15 128.96
CA ASN A 201 13.18 65.80 130.17
C ASN A 201 13.96 65.31 131.42
N GLN A 202 14.81 66.20 131.96
CA GLN A 202 15.45 66.19 133.30
C GLN A 202 16.50 65.08 133.59
N ASP A 203 17.68 65.34 134.16
CA ASP A 203 18.29 66.56 134.67
C ASP A 203 19.79 66.33 134.98
N GLN A 204 20.53 67.45 135.04
CA GLN A 204 21.73 67.73 135.84
C GLN A 204 23.13 67.29 135.38
N ALA A 205 23.72 68.17 134.57
CA ALA A 205 24.75 69.14 134.97
C ALA A 205 25.75 68.79 136.10
N GLN A 206 27.03 69.05 135.79
CA GLN A 206 28.22 69.17 136.67
C GLN A 206 29.20 67.99 136.78
N ALA A 207 29.48 67.32 135.67
CA ALA A 207 30.85 66.86 135.36
C ALA A 207 31.28 67.22 133.93
N ILE A 208 30.54 68.17 133.36
CA ILE A 208 30.67 68.80 132.05
C ILE A 208 31.51 70.06 132.27
N ALA A 209 32.78 70.03 131.89
CA ALA A 209 33.52 71.24 131.53
C ALA A 209 34.86 70.93 130.86
N LEU A 210 35.46 69.76 131.10
CA LEU A 210 36.82 69.46 130.61
C LEU A 210 36.94 68.18 129.75
N GLN A 211 35.91 67.31 129.71
CA GLN A 211 35.91 66.09 128.87
C GLN A 211 34.94 66.19 127.67
N GLU A 212 33.89 67.02 127.75
CA GLU A 212 32.91 67.19 126.68
C GLU A 212 33.46 67.89 125.44
N THR A 213 34.44 68.78 125.54
CA THR A 213 35.01 69.44 124.36
C THR A 213 35.79 68.47 123.45
N ALA A 214 36.40 67.43 124.02
CA ALA A 214 37.09 66.39 123.25
C ALA A 214 36.10 65.36 122.64
N GLN A 215 35.06 64.99 123.38
CA GLN A 215 34.02 64.07 122.88
C GLN A 215 33.05 64.75 121.91
N GLN A 216 32.69 66.02 122.10
CA GLN A 216 31.87 66.77 121.14
C GLN A 216 32.60 67.00 119.81
N ALA A 217 33.92 67.22 119.82
CA ALA A 217 34.68 67.33 118.57
C ALA A 217 34.74 65.98 117.81
N ALA A 218 34.86 64.85 118.52
CA ALA A 218 34.81 63.53 117.93
C ALA A 218 33.39 63.15 117.44
N LEU A 219 32.35 63.42 118.23
CA LEU A 219 30.96 63.18 117.86
C LEU A 219 30.49 64.09 116.71
N LEU A 220 30.92 65.35 116.67
CA LEU A 220 30.68 66.23 115.53
C LEU A 220 31.42 65.73 114.29
N ARG A 221 32.69 65.31 114.42
CA ARG A 221 33.43 64.72 113.29
C ARG A 221 32.71 63.47 112.79
N ASP A 222 32.41 62.51 113.65
CA ASP A 222 31.78 61.25 113.26
C ASP A 222 30.35 61.46 112.72
N ALA A 223 29.59 62.43 113.25
CA ALA A 223 28.30 62.82 112.70
C ALA A 223 28.42 63.53 111.34
N THR A 224 29.45 64.36 111.14
CA THR A 224 29.71 65.01 109.85
C THR A 224 30.27 64.03 108.82
N GLU A 225 31.06 63.05 109.24
CA GLU A 225 31.66 62.02 108.39
C GLU A 225 30.58 61.01 107.98
N ALA A 226 29.72 60.58 108.92
CA ALA A 226 28.54 59.77 108.60
C ALA A 226 27.56 60.50 107.67
N LYS A 227 27.34 61.82 107.87
CA LYS A 227 26.50 62.62 106.98
C LYS A 227 27.15 62.86 105.61
N PHE A 228 28.47 63.02 105.56
CA PHE A 228 29.23 63.12 104.32
C PHE A 228 29.22 61.81 103.55
N GLU A 229 29.39 60.67 104.22
CA GLU A 229 29.33 59.35 103.62
C GLU A 229 27.91 59.03 103.13
N GLN A 230 26.89 59.38 103.89
CA GLN A 230 25.49 59.28 103.47
C GLN A 230 25.19 60.16 102.23
N LEU A 231 25.68 61.40 102.21
CA LEU A 231 25.52 62.29 101.05
C LEU A 231 26.32 61.81 99.83
N THR A 232 27.51 61.23 100.05
CA THR A 232 28.34 60.65 98.99
C THR A 232 27.69 59.40 98.41
N GLN A 233 27.11 58.56 99.26
CA GLN A 233 26.33 57.40 98.84
C GLN A 233 25.07 57.82 98.07
N GLN A 234 24.32 58.82 98.55
CA GLN A 234 23.18 59.38 97.81
C GLN A 234 23.59 59.99 96.46
N GLN A 235 24.75 60.64 96.39
CA GLN A 235 25.27 61.20 95.14
C GLN A 235 25.70 60.09 94.16
N ALA A 236 26.34 59.03 94.66
CA ALA A 236 26.71 57.86 93.86
C ALA A 236 25.45 57.13 93.34
N GLU A 237 24.44 56.95 94.19
CA GLU A 237 23.14 56.37 93.81
C GLU A 237 22.43 57.23 92.75
N ARG A 238 22.41 58.56 92.91
CA ARG A 238 21.84 59.48 91.90
C ARG A 238 22.61 59.42 90.59
N ASN A 239 23.94 59.39 90.63
CA ASN A 239 24.76 59.28 89.42
C ASN A 239 24.55 57.92 88.72
N ALA A 240 24.42 56.83 89.47
CA ALA A 240 24.11 55.51 88.93
C ALA A 240 22.71 55.47 88.30
N LEU A 241 21.71 56.11 88.91
CA LEU A 241 20.36 56.26 88.35
C LEU A 241 20.37 57.09 87.05
N ILE A 242 21.11 58.20 87.02
CA ILE A 242 21.25 59.04 85.82
C ILE A 242 21.95 58.26 84.70
N ALA A 243 23.03 57.54 84.99
CA ALA A 243 23.74 56.74 84.01
C ALA A 243 22.88 55.59 83.46
N ASN A 244 22.11 54.92 84.33
CA ASN A 244 21.17 53.87 83.91
C ASN A 244 20.06 54.44 83.03
N ALA A 245 19.45 55.56 83.43
CA ALA A 245 18.43 56.24 82.62
C ALA A 245 18.97 56.66 81.25
N ALA A 246 20.19 57.18 81.18
CA ALA A 246 20.84 57.56 79.92
C ALA A 246 21.07 56.34 79.00
N ASN A 247 21.50 55.19 79.55
CA ASN A 247 21.68 53.95 78.79
C ASN A 247 20.34 53.38 78.28
N ILE A 248 19.29 53.40 79.10
CA ILE A 248 17.93 52.98 78.70
C ILE A 248 17.43 53.87 77.56
N LEU A 249 17.65 55.18 77.63
CA LEU A 249 17.21 56.13 76.61
C LEU A 249 17.97 55.91 75.29
N ALA A 250 19.28 55.72 75.35
CA ALA A 250 20.11 55.43 74.17
C ALA A 250 19.73 54.12 73.48
N THR A 251 19.48 53.06 74.25
CA THR A 251 19.05 51.75 73.71
C THR A 251 17.64 51.79 73.11
N ALA A 252 16.71 52.52 73.74
CA ALA A 252 15.38 52.74 73.18
C ALA A 252 15.44 53.52 71.85
N HIS A 253 16.29 54.55 71.75
CA HIS A 253 16.47 55.32 70.53
C HIS A 253 17.05 54.49 69.38
N ALA A 254 18.07 53.67 69.66
CA ALA A 254 18.66 52.78 68.68
C ALA A 254 17.65 51.73 68.17
N ARG A 255 16.82 51.20 69.08
CA ARG A 255 15.76 50.25 68.71
C ARG A 255 14.66 50.90 67.86
N ALA A 256 14.23 52.11 68.21
CA ALA A 256 13.24 52.86 67.43
C ALA A 256 13.75 53.15 66.01
N SER A 257 15.02 53.57 65.86
CA SER A 257 15.63 53.81 64.55
C SER A 257 15.70 52.55 63.68
N ARG A 258 15.98 51.38 64.28
CA ARG A 258 16.04 50.11 63.56
C ARG A 258 14.65 49.66 63.09
N LEU A 259 13.66 49.72 63.98
CA LEU A 259 12.28 49.37 63.64
C LEU A 259 11.71 50.30 62.56
N GLN A 260 12.10 51.58 62.55
CA GLN A 260 11.69 52.50 61.49
C GLN A 260 12.28 52.11 60.14
N GLN A 261 13.57 51.74 60.08
CA GLN A 261 14.18 51.25 58.84
C GLN A 261 13.55 49.94 58.34
N GLU A 262 13.21 49.02 59.24
CA GLU A 262 12.52 47.78 58.89
C GLU A 262 11.11 48.04 58.36
N LEU A 263 10.39 49.01 58.95
CA LEU A 263 9.07 49.45 58.48
C LEU A 263 9.16 50.05 57.07
N ASP A 264 10.11 50.95 56.84
CA ASP A 264 10.32 51.61 55.55
C ASP A 264 10.70 50.58 54.45
N GLN A 265 11.51 49.57 54.79
CA GLN A 265 11.84 48.47 53.88
C GLN A 265 10.62 47.58 53.56
N CYS A 266 9.83 47.22 54.57
CA CYS A 266 8.60 46.46 54.36
C CYS A 266 7.58 47.24 53.51
N GLN A 267 7.49 48.57 53.70
CA GLN A 267 6.62 49.43 52.90
C GLN A 267 7.10 49.52 51.45
N ALA A 268 8.41 49.70 51.21
CA ALA A 268 8.97 49.70 49.86
C ALA A 268 8.77 48.36 49.13
N GLN A 269 8.90 47.23 49.84
CA GLN A 269 8.61 45.91 49.29
C GLN A 269 7.12 45.72 48.97
N ARG A 270 6.22 46.18 49.85
CA ARG A 270 4.78 46.11 49.63
C ARG A 270 4.34 47.00 48.46
N ASP A 271 4.88 48.20 48.35
CA ASP A 271 4.52 49.14 47.29
C ASP A 271 5.13 48.72 45.93
N GLY A 272 6.25 47.97 45.94
CA GLY A 272 6.78 47.26 44.78
C GLY A 272 6.02 45.99 44.37
N LEU A 273 5.19 45.44 45.27
CA LEU A 273 4.25 44.35 45.01
C LEU A 273 2.89 44.93 44.59
N THR A 274 2.88 45.73 43.53
CA THR A 274 1.62 46.01 42.82
C THR A 274 1.25 44.72 42.07
N PRO A 275 0.04 44.15 42.28
CA PRO A 275 -0.41 43.06 41.44
C PRO A 275 -0.56 43.64 40.05
N ASP A 276 0.35 43.29 39.15
CA ASP A 276 0.24 43.62 37.75
C ASP A 276 -0.92 42.79 37.19
N LEU A 277 -2.14 43.28 37.40
CA LEU A 277 -3.40 42.64 37.02
C LEU A 277 -3.44 42.37 35.51
N GLU A 278 -2.66 43.14 34.72
CA GLU A 278 -2.47 42.91 33.29
C GLU A 278 -1.69 41.61 33.05
N THR A 279 -0.62 41.34 33.81
CA THR A 279 0.13 40.06 33.68
C THR A 279 -0.70 38.84 34.09
N LEU A 280 -1.51 38.95 35.14
CA LEU A 280 -2.42 37.87 35.56
C LEU A 280 -3.55 37.64 34.56
N ALA A 281 -4.08 38.71 33.94
CA ALA A 281 -5.06 38.60 32.87
C ALA A 281 -4.44 37.96 31.61
N ALA A 282 -3.23 38.39 31.23
CA ALA A 282 -2.48 37.85 30.09
C ALA A 282 -2.16 36.34 30.26
N LEU A 283 -1.85 35.92 31.49
CA LEU A 283 -1.56 34.52 31.79
C LEU A 283 -2.81 33.63 31.70
N LYS A 284 -3.98 34.14 32.14
CA LYS A 284 -5.26 33.45 31.94
C LYS A 284 -5.66 33.35 30.48
N THR A 285 -5.48 34.42 29.69
CA THR A 285 -5.75 34.35 28.24
C THR A 285 -4.81 33.33 27.57
N ALA A 286 -3.53 33.32 27.93
CA ALA A 286 -2.57 32.35 27.42
C ALA A 286 -2.92 30.89 27.80
N GLU A 287 -3.41 30.63 29.02
CA GLU A 287 -3.90 29.30 29.41
C GLU A 287 -5.11 28.88 28.57
N THR A 288 -6.07 29.79 28.31
CA THR A 288 -7.23 29.46 27.47
C THR A 288 -6.85 29.22 26.01
N GLU A 289 -5.91 30.00 25.47
CA GLU A 289 -5.33 29.81 24.12
C GLU A 289 -4.54 28.50 24.03
N GLN A 290 -3.77 28.14 25.07
CA GLN A 290 -3.09 26.85 25.15
C GLN A 290 -4.08 25.70 25.17
N GLN A 291 -5.17 25.80 25.93
CA GLN A 291 -6.15 24.72 26.08
C GLN A 291 -6.97 24.51 24.80
N THR A 292 -7.31 25.60 24.09
CA THR A 292 -7.96 25.55 22.77
C THR A 292 -7.02 25.05 21.67
N THR A 293 -5.75 25.42 21.72
CA THR A 293 -4.73 24.88 20.80
C THR A 293 -4.50 23.38 21.06
N ALA A 294 -4.46 22.97 22.33
CA ALA A 294 -4.32 21.56 22.68
C ALA A 294 -5.51 20.72 22.18
N SER A 295 -6.75 21.22 22.30
CA SER A 295 -7.93 20.50 21.83
C SER A 295 -7.99 20.42 20.30
N THR A 296 -7.61 21.47 19.58
CA THR A 296 -7.52 21.45 18.11
C THR A 296 -6.43 20.49 17.62
N VAL A 297 -5.25 20.46 18.26
CA VAL A 297 -4.20 19.48 17.96
C VAL A 297 -4.68 18.05 18.16
N GLU A 298 -5.43 17.78 19.24
CA GLU A 298 -5.96 16.45 19.51
C GLU A 298 -7.01 16.03 18.47
N GLN A 299 -7.88 16.96 18.04
CA GLN A 299 -8.82 16.72 16.93
C GLN A 299 -8.10 16.41 15.62
N PHE A 300 -7.03 17.14 15.29
CA PHE A 300 -6.23 16.85 14.10
C PHE A 300 -5.53 15.50 14.17
N ARG A 301 -5.03 15.09 15.35
CA ARG A 301 -4.44 13.75 15.55
C ARG A 301 -5.46 12.63 15.33
N GLN A 302 -6.66 12.76 15.87
CA GLN A 302 -7.72 11.77 15.70
C GLN A 302 -8.17 11.67 14.24
N ASN A 303 -8.29 12.82 13.56
CA ASN A 303 -8.58 12.85 12.13
C ASN A 303 -7.47 12.20 11.30
N LEU A 304 -6.20 12.52 11.58
CA LEU A 304 -5.04 11.92 10.91
C LEU A 304 -5.03 10.39 11.08
N GLN A 305 -5.19 9.90 12.31
CA GLN A 305 -5.24 8.47 12.61
C GLN A 305 -6.38 7.77 11.84
N THR A 306 -7.57 8.40 11.78
CA THR A 306 -8.71 7.84 11.05
C THR A 306 -8.45 7.78 9.54
N GLN A 307 -7.78 8.78 8.96
CA GLN A 307 -7.45 8.79 7.54
C GLN A 307 -6.31 7.81 7.20
N GLU A 308 -5.30 7.69 8.07
CA GLU A 308 -4.23 6.69 7.94
C GLU A 308 -4.79 5.27 7.98
N GLN A 309 -5.74 4.99 8.87
CA GLN A 309 -6.40 3.69 8.94
C GLN A 309 -7.20 3.39 7.67
N LYS A 310 -7.97 4.36 7.16
CA LYS A 310 -8.69 4.21 5.88
C LYS A 310 -7.75 3.99 4.71
N LEU A 311 -6.59 4.66 4.68
CA LEU A 311 -5.59 4.46 3.65
C LEU A 311 -5.00 3.04 3.72
N ALA A 312 -4.70 2.53 4.91
CA ALA A 312 -4.19 1.17 5.10
C ALA A 312 -5.21 0.12 4.64
N GLU A 313 -6.49 0.26 5.04
CA GLU A 313 -7.57 -0.62 4.59
C GLU A 313 -7.74 -0.55 3.06
N THR A 314 -7.65 0.64 2.46
CA THR A 314 -7.74 0.81 1.01
C THR A 314 -6.53 0.18 0.30
N ASP A 315 -5.33 0.30 0.84
CA ASP A 315 -4.12 -0.33 0.29
C ASP A 315 -4.25 -1.86 0.27
N GLU A 316 -4.82 -2.46 1.31
CA GLU A 316 -5.13 -3.90 1.35
C GLU A 316 -6.13 -4.29 0.26
N THR A 317 -7.23 -3.54 0.12
CA THR A 317 -8.23 -3.82 -0.93
C THR A 317 -7.64 -3.70 -2.34
N VAL A 318 -6.79 -2.69 -2.59
CA VAL A 318 -6.08 -2.52 -3.88
C VAL A 318 -5.17 -3.72 -4.16
N GLN A 319 -4.44 -4.22 -3.15
CA GLN A 319 -3.59 -5.39 -3.32
C GLN A 319 -4.39 -6.66 -3.59
N GLN A 320 -5.51 -6.88 -2.88
CA GLN A 320 -6.39 -8.02 -3.10
C GLN A 320 -7.01 -8.02 -4.50
N LEU A 321 -7.54 -6.87 -4.93
CA LEU A 321 -8.12 -6.71 -6.28
C LEU A 321 -7.07 -6.85 -7.38
N ARG A 322 -5.84 -6.38 -7.13
CA ARG A 322 -4.72 -6.59 -8.07
C ARG A 322 -4.41 -8.07 -8.25
N ARG A 323 -4.33 -8.84 -7.14
CA ARG A 323 -4.11 -10.29 -7.22
C ARG A 323 -5.23 -10.98 -7.99
N ALA A 324 -6.50 -10.66 -7.71
CA ALA A 324 -7.65 -11.20 -8.43
C ALA A 324 -7.60 -10.87 -9.95
N PHE A 325 -7.20 -9.65 -10.31
CA PHE A 325 -6.98 -9.27 -11.70
C PHE A 325 -5.85 -10.06 -12.37
N ASP A 326 -4.69 -10.16 -11.72
CA ASP A 326 -3.53 -10.89 -12.24
C ASP A 326 -3.83 -12.40 -12.38
N ASP A 327 -4.60 -12.98 -11.46
CA ASP A 327 -5.05 -14.39 -11.51
C ASP A 327 -6.00 -14.64 -12.69
N SER A 328 -7.06 -13.83 -12.84
CA SER A 328 -7.98 -13.96 -13.97
C SER A 328 -7.31 -13.69 -15.31
N ARG A 329 -6.38 -12.72 -15.36
CA ARG A 329 -5.59 -12.45 -16.56
C ARG A 329 -4.74 -13.65 -16.96
N ARG A 330 -4.09 -14.32 -16.01
CA ARG A 330 -3.30 -15.54 -16.28
C ARG A 330 -4.17 -16.66 -16.85
N GLN A 331 -5.32 -16.93 -16.23
CA GLN A 331 -6.27 -17.93 -16.72
C GLN A 331 -6.76 -17.61 -18.14
N ARG A 332 -7.06 -16.34 -18.42
CA ARG A 332 -7.44 -15.89 -19.76
C ARG A 332 -6.31 -16.12 -20.77
N ASP A 333 -5.08 -15.78 -20.41
CA ASP A 333 -3.92 -15.92 -21.30
C ASP A 333 -3.62 -17.41 -21.57
N GLU A 334 -3.81 -18.29 -20.58
CA GLU A 334 -3.70 -19.75 -20.73
C GLU A 334 -4.78 -20.31 -21.68
N LEU A 335 -6.05 -19.95 -21.47
CA LEU A 335 -7.15 -20.39 -22.34
C LEU A 335 -7.00 -19.85 -23.77
N ALA A 336 -6.58 -18.59 -23.92
CA ALA A 336 -6.32 -17.99 -25.23
C ALA A 336 -5.14 -18.67 -25.95
N ALA A 337 -4.09 -19.05 -25.23
CA ALA A 337 -2.97 -19.81 -25.78
C ALA A 337 -3.40 -21.23 -26.21
N GLU A 338 -4.25 -21.91 -25.41
CA GLU A 338 -4.82 -23.21 -25.76
C GLU A 338 -5.68 -23.11 -27.03
N GLN A 339 -6.58 -22.14 -27.11
CA GLN A 339 -7.42 -21.87 -28.29
C GLN A 339 -6.56 -21.57 -29.53
N ALA A 340 -5.58 -20.66 -29.42
CA ALA A 340 -4.70 -20.32 -30.53
C ALA A 340 -3.85 -21.51 -30.99
N GLY A 341 -3.40 -22.35 -30.06
CA GLY A 341 -2.69 -23.59 -30.34
C GLY A 341 -3.55 -24.59 -31.12
N LEU A 342 -4.81 -24.79 -30.69
CA LEU A 342 -5.77 -25.67 -31.35
C LEU A 342 -6.15 -25.16 -32.75
N ILE A 343 -6.47 -23.86 -32.88
CA ILE A 343 -6.78 -23.24 -34.18
C ILE A 343 -5.60 -23.41 -35.15
N LYS A 344 -4.37 -23.17 -34.69
CA LYS A 344 -3.18 -23.32 -35.54
C LYS A 344 -2.94 -24.76 -35.96
N ALA A 345 -3.16 -25.73 -35.07
CA ALA A 345 -3.04 -27.15 -35.38
C ALA A 345 -4.07 -27.62 -36.43
N MET A 346 -5.28 -27.07 -36.37
CA MET A 346 -6.33 -27.33 -37.38
C MET A 346 -6.01 -26.68 -38.73
N ALA A 347 -5.54 -25.42 -38.74
CA ALA A 347 -5.28 -24.66 -39.97
C ALA A 347 -4.11 -25.20 -40.83
N THR A 348 -3.16 -25.93 -40.26
CA THR A 348 -2.01 -26.50 -41.01
C THR A 348 -2.38 -27.57 -42.04
N LEU A 349 -3.65 -27.96 -42.14
CA LEU A 349 -4.13 -29.07 -42.99
C LEU A 349 -5.15 -28.61 -44.06
N ASP A 350 -5.47 -27.31 -44.16
CA ASP A 350 -6.56 -26.77 -45.00
C ASP A 350 -6.05 -26.05 -46.26
N ASP A 351 -5.44 -26.77 -47.19
CA ASP A 351 -5.09 -26.23 -48.53
C ASP A 351 -6.01 -26.75 -49.66
N ASP A 352 -7.12 -27.42 -49.31
CA ASP A 352 -8.09 -27.96 -50.27
C ASP A 352 -9.33 -27.06 -50.43
N SER A 353 -9.80 -26.92 -51.67
CA SER A 353 -10.91 -26.01 -52.04
C SER A 353 -12.31 -26.49 -51.62
N TRP A 354 -12.42 -27.66 -51.00
CA TRP A 354 -13.68 -28.34 -50.67
C TRP A 354 -13.76 -28.61 -49.17
N VAL A 355 -14.84 -28.16 -48.53
CA VAL A 355 -15.01 -28.35 -47.08
C VAL A 355 -15.41 -29.80 -46.78
N PRO A 356 -14.61 -30.55 -45.98
CA PRO A 356 -14.95 -31.90 -45.57
C PRO A 356 -16.19 -31.95 -44.68
N VAL A 357 -16.93 -33.06 -44.68
CA VAL A 357 -18.10 -33.22 -43.81
C VAL A 357 -17.72 -33.23 -42.33
N SER A 358 -16.48 -33.58 -41.96
CA SER A 358 -15.97 -33.43 -40.58
C SER A 358 -16.09 -31.99 -40.03
N GLU A 359 -16.10 -30.97 -40.88
CA GLU A 359 -16.28 -29.58 -40.47
C GLU A 359 -17.74 -29.21 -40.18
N ASN A 360 -18.70 -29.95 -40.73
CA ASN A 360 -20.15 -29.72 -40.54
C ASN A 360 -20.80 -30.73 -39.56
N LEU A 361 -19.97 -31.45 -38.80
CA LEU A 361 -20.41 -32.43 -37.82
C LEU A 361 -20.17 -31.91 -36.39
N GLU A 362 -21.15 -32.16 -35.52
CA GLU A 362 -21.02 -32.01 -34.07
C GLU A 362 -21.38 -33.33 -33.38
N VAL A 363 -20.52 -33.76 -32.47
CA VAL A 363 -20.64 -35.07 -31.81
C VAL A 363 -20.76 -34.86 -30.31
N SER A 364 -21.66 -35.62 -29.68
CA SER A 364 -21.75 -35.67 -28.22
C SER A 364 -20.40 -36.06 -27.58
N PRO A 365 -19.97 -35.42 -26.48
CA PRO A 365 -18.66 -35.69 -25.88
C PRO A 365 -18.40 -37.16 -25.55
N GLY A 366 -17.23 -37.67 -25.95
CA GLY A 366 -16.81 -39.06 -25.72
C GLY A 366 -17.35 -40.07 -26.72
N PHE A 367 -17.83 -39.63 -27.89
CA PHE A 367 -18.21 -40.47 -29.04
C PHE A 367 -17.45 -40.08 -30.33
N GLU A 368 -16.50 -39.16 -30.26
CA GLU A 368 -15.71 -38.66 -31.39
C GLU A 368 -14.92 -39.80 -32.05
N ARG A 369 -14.29 -40.64 -31.22
CA ARG A 369 -13.53 -41.81 -31.68
C ARG A 369 -14.44 -42.86 -32.32
N ALA A 370 -15.65 -43.03 -31.78
CA ALA A 370 -16.65 -43.93 -32.36
C ALA A 370 -17.09 -43.45 -33.75
N LEU A 371 -17.39 -42.15 -33.92
CA LEU A 371 -17.75 -41.60 -35.22
C LEU A 371 -16.60 -41.69 -36.23
N ALA A 372 -15.38 -41.34 -35.79
CA ALA A 372 -14.21 -41.33 -36.64
C ALA A 372 -13.81 -42.72 -37.13
N VAL A 373 -13.90 -43.75 -36.29
CA VAL A 373 -13.66 -45.13 -36.71
C VAL A 373 -14.80 -45.64 -37.56
N ALA A 374 -16.05 -45.24 -37.26
CA ALA A 374 -17.20 -45.69 -38.01
C ALA A 374 -17.25 -45.08 -39.42
N LEU A 375 -16.89 -43.82 -39.63
CA LEU A 375 -16.91 -43.20 -40.96
C LEU A 375 -15.55 -43.23 -41.67
N GLY A 376 -14.43 -43.29 -40.95
CA GLY A 376 -13.09 -43.40 -41.52
C GLY A 376 -12.79 -42.27 -42.51
N ASP A 377 -12.27 -42.64 -43.69
CA ASP A 377 -11.93 -41.71 -44.76
C ASP A 377 -13.17 -41.02 -45.37
N ASP A 378 -14.37 -41.60 -45.16
CA ASP A 378 -15.61 -41.00 -45.66
C ASP A 378 -15.89 -39.63 -44.99
N LEU A 379 -15.23 -39.30 -43.88
CA LEU A 379 -15.31 -37.97 -43.22
C LEU A 379 -14.64 -36.85 -44.02
N GLN A 380 -13.73 -37.20 -44.94
CA GLN A 380 -13.01 -36.24 -45.78
C GLN A 380 -13.79 -35.83 -47.03
N ALA A 381 -14.83 -36.59 -47.40
CA ALA A 381 -15.71 -36.23 -48.52
C ALA A 381 -16.53 -34.98 -48.17
N SER A 382 -16.89 -34.17 -49.18
CA SER A 382 -17.71 -32.98 -49.02
C SER A 382 -19.21 -33.28 -49.15
N THR A 383 -20.10 -32.33 -48.85
CA THR A 383 -21.51 -32.40 -49.28
C THR A 383 -21.76 -31.69 -50.61
N GLN A 384 -20.72 -31.09 -51.22
CA GLN A 384 -20.83 -30.36 -52.48
C GLN A 384 -20.66 -31.32 -53.66
N SER A 385 -21.60 -31.33 -54.61
CA SER A 385 -21.67 -32.30 -55.70
C SER A 385 -20.59 -32.14 -56.78
N ASP A 386 -19.90 -31.00 -56.79
CA ASP A 386 -18.74 -30.70 -57.63
C ASP A 386 -17.41 -31.18 -57.03
N ALA A 387 -17.41 -31.61 -55.76
CA ALA A 387 -16.24 -32.20 -55.13
C ALA A 387 -15.94 -33.61 -55.69
N PRO A 388 -14.64 -33.97 -55.86
CA PRO A 388 -14.23 -35.30 -56.36
C PRO A 388 -14.77 -36.49 -55.55
N ALA A 389 -14.97 -36.29 -54.25
CA ALA A 389 -15.63 -37.23 -53.36
C ALA A 389 -16.68 -36.46 -52.55
N HIS A 390 -17.95 -36.87 -52.66
CA HIS A 390 -19.04 -36.20 -51.97
C HIS A 390 -20.12 -37.15 -51.46
N TRP A 391 -20.89 -36.65 -50.50
CA TRP A 391 -22.09 -37.25 -49.94
C TRP A 391 -23.35 -36.65 -50.57
N ASP A 392 -24.21 -37.51 -51.09
CA ASP A 392 -25.56 -37.16 -51.54
C ASP A 392 -26.61 -37.65 -50.54
N ALA A 393 -27.77 -36.98 -50.54
CA ALA A 393 -28.93 -37.42 -49.76
C ALA A 393 -29.50 -38.73 -50.31
N GLY A 394 -29.35 -39.82 -49.53
CA GLY A 394 -29.93 -41.13 -49.81
C GLY A 394 -31.22 -41.40 -49.02
N GLU A 395 -32.02 -42.38 -49.48
CA GLU A 395 -33.17 -42.87 -48.73
C GLU A 395 -32.71 -43.62 -47.46
N THR A 396 -33.33 -43.32 -46.32
CA THR A 396 -33.01 -43.98 -45.05
C THR A 396 -33.47 -45.44 -45.07
N PRO A 397 -32.57 -46.42 -44.83
CA PRO A 397 -32.96 -47.82 -44.85
C PRO A 397 -33.97 -48.16 -43.74
N LYS A 398 -35.01 -48.92 -44.07
CA LYS A 398 -36.05 -49.37 -43.10
C LYS A 398 -35.60 -50.51 -42.18
N GLN A 399 -34.38 -51.00 -42.36
CA GLN A 399 -33.83 -52.11 -41.57
C GLN A 399 -33.38 -51.62 -40.18
N SER A 400 -33.83 -52.30 -39.13
CA SER A 400 -33.45 -51.99 -37.75
C SER A 400 -32.09 -52.61 -37.40
N LEU A 401 -31.34 -51.96 -36.51
CA LEU A 401 -30.11 -52.51 -35.94
C LEU A 401 -30.43 -53.69 -35.00
N PRO A 402 -29.58 -54.74 -34.96
CA PRO A 402 -29.82 -55.89 -34.10
C PRO A 402 -29.77 -55.48 -32.62
N GLY A 403 -30.68 -56.02 -31.82
CA GLY A 403 -30.65 -55.84 -30.35
C GLY A 403 -31.10 -54.47 -29.84
N ASN A 404 -31.76 -53.62 -30.64
CA ASN A 404 -32.19 -52.26 -30.27
C ASN A 404 -31.04 -51.40 -29.73
N VAL A 405 -29.87 -51.56 -30.33
CA VAL A 405 -28.67 -50.80 -30.01
C VAL A 405 -28.88 -49.31 -30.31
N GLN A 406 -28.32 -48.44 -29.47
CA GLN A 406 -28.37 -47.00 -29.66
C GLN A 406 -27.75 -46.60 -31.00
N VAL A 407 -28.48 -45.82 -31.80
CA VAL A 407 -28.05 -45.44 -33.14
C VAL A 407 -27.15 -44.21 -33.06
N LEU A 408 -26.05 -44.19 -33.81
CA LEU A 408 -25.12 -43.07 -33.81
C LEU A 408 -25.76 -41.76 -34.32
N ALA A 409 -26.79 -41.86 -35.16
CA ALA A 409 -27.59 -40.73 -35.63
C ALA A 409 -28.27 -39.92 -34.51
N GLU A 410 -28.50 -40.50 -33.33
CA GLU A 410 -29.08 -39.80 -32.17
C GLU A 410 -28.03 -39.01 -31.37
N LEU A 411 -26.75 -39.31 -31.57
CA LEU A 411 -25.62 -38.77 -30.80
C LEU A 411 -24.81 -37.73 -31.58
N VAL A 412 -25.12 -37.54 -32.86
CA VAL A 412 -24.38 -36.70 -33.81
C VAL A 412 -25.35 -35.79 -34.54
N SER A 413 -25.05 -34.48 -34.53
CA SER A 413 -25.70 -33.52 -35.42
C SER A 413 -24.94 -33.50 -36.75
N ALA A 414 -25.59 -33.94 -37.83
CA ALA A 414 -24.98 -34.14 -39.14
C ALA A 414 -25.87 -33.62 -40.28
N PRO A 415 -25.29 -33.26 -41.44
CA PRO A 415 -26.07 -32.95 -42.63
C PRO A 415 -26.97 -34.12 -43.07
N ASP A 416 -28.14 -33.81 -43.65
CA ASP A 416 -29.12 -34.80 -44.10
C ASP A 416 -28.53 -35.87 -45.02
N ALA A 417 -27.49 -35.52 -45.79
CA ALA A 417 -26.75 -36.43 -46.65
C ALA A 417 -26.17 -37.67 -45.92
N LEU A 418 -25.85 -37.53 -44.63
CA LEU A 418 -25.31 -38.62 -43.81
C LEU A 418 -26.38 -39.45 -43.07
N SER A 419 -27.65 -39.03 -43.07
CA SER A 419 -28.72 -39.65 -42.28
C SER A 419 -28.87 -41.16 -42.55
N ALA A 420 -28.87 -41.54 -43.83
CA ALA A 420 -28.95 -42.94 -44.25
C ALA A 420 -27.78 -43.77 -43.69
N ARG A 421 -26.56 -43.21 -43.71
CA ARG A 421 -25.36 -43.90 -43.23
C ARG A 421 -25.33 -44.01 -41.70
N LEU A 422 -25.61 -42.91 -41.00
CA LEU A 422 -25.60 -42.86 -39.52
C LEU A 422 -26.70 -43.74 -38.91
N SER A 423 -27.84 -43.90 -39.59
CA SER A 423 -28.94 -44.79 -39.14
C SER A 423 -28.55 -46.27 -39.03
N GLN A 424 -27.49 -46.68 -39.72
CA GLN A 424 -27.02 -48.07 -39.78
C GLN A 424 -25.73 -48.30 -38.99
N ILE A 425 -25.40 -47.39 -38.08
CA ILE A 425 -24.25 -47.47 -37.18
C ILE A 425 -24.78 -47.54 -35.75
N GLY A 426 -24.58 -48.68 -35.08
CA GLY A 426 -24.95 -48.88 -33.68
C GLY A 426 -23.79 -48.65 -32.73
N VAL A 427 -24.03 -48.03 -31.58
CA VAL A 427 -23.04 -47.82 -30.51
C VAL A 427 -23.25 -48.83 -29.38
N VAL A 428 -22.23 -49.65 -29.11
CA VAL A 428 -22.28 -50.77 -28.14
C VAL A 428 -21.07 -50.75 -27.21
N ASP A 429 -21.14 -51.53 -26.12
CA ASP A 429 -19.96 -51.97 -25.39
C ASP A 429 -19.26 -53.13 -26.14
N PHE A 430 -18.02 -53.43 -25.76
CA PHE A 430 -17.22 -54.44 -26.45
C PHE A 430 -17.86 -55.83 -26.41
N ALA A 431 -18.40 -56.23 -25.26
CA ALA A 431 -19.00 -57.54 -25.06
C ALA A 431 -20.28 -57.74 -25.86
N THR A 432 -21.10 -56.70 -26.02
CA THR A 432 -22.33 -56.74 -26.83
C THR A 432 -21.99 -56.69 -28.32
N GLY A 433 -20.98 -55.90 -28.72
CA GLY A 433 -20.48 -55.87 -30.09
C GLY A 433 -20.04 -57.24 -30.60
N GLU A 434 -19.26 -57.99 -29.81
CA GLU A 434 -18.83 -59.35 -30.16
C GLU A 434 -20.00 -60.32 -30.36
N LYS A 435 -21.06 -60.21 -29.55
CA LYS A 435 -22.25 -61.07 -29.65
C LYS A 435 -23.11 -60.73 -30.86
N LEU A 436 -23.32 -59.44 -31.11
CA LEU A 436 -24.23 -58.96 -32.15
C LEU A 436 -23.59 -58.90 -33.54
N ALA A 437 -22.26 -58.95 -33.64
CA ALA A 437 -21.54 -58.87 -34.91
C ALA A 437 -22.02 -59.91 -35.96
N ALA A 438 -22.37 -61.13 -35.53
CA ALA A 438 -22.86 -62.18 -36.42
C ALA A 438 -24.29 -61.96 -36.95
N SER A 439 -25.04 -61.03 -36.35
CA SER A 439 -26.43 -60.71 -36.70
C SER A 439 -26.58 -59.44 -37.55
N LEU A 440 -25.46 -58.84 -37.97
CA LEU A 440 -25.48 -57.62 -38.79
C LEU A 440 -26.00 -57.89 -40.20
N LEU A 441 -26.94 -57.06 -40.64
CA LEU A 441 -27.42 -57.06 -42.02
C LEU A 441 -26.46 -56.32 -42.95
N PRO A 442 -26.53 -56.55 -44.27
CA PRO A 442 -25.71 -55.82 -45.23
C PRO A 442 -25.78 -54.30 -45.05
N GLY A 443 -24.60 -53.68 -45.00
CA GLY A 443 -24.43 -52.24 -44.78
C GLY A 443 -24.36 -51.78 -43.33
N GLN A 444 -24.68 -52.65 -42.35
CA GLN A 444 -24.65 -52.32 -40.92
C GLN A 444 -23.25 -52.44 -40.31
N ARG A 445 -23.04 -51.66 -39.25
CA ARG A 445 -21.83 -51.74 -38.42
C ARG A 445 -22.13 -51.41 -36.96
N LEU A 446 -21.32 -51.96 -36.08
CA LEU A 446 -21.32 -51.64 -34.65
C LEU A 446 -19.99 -51.01 -34.28
N VAL A 447 -20.02 -50.00 -33.42
CA VAL A 447 -18.83 -49.31 -32.93
C VAL A 447 -18.90 -49.13 -31.42
N THR A 448 -17.77 -49.20 -30.72
CA THR A 448 -17.69 -48.82 -29.31
C THR A 448 -17.21 -47.40 -29.13
N ARG A 449 -17.43 -46.82 -27.94
CA ARG A 449 -16.87 -45.50 -27.55
C ARG A 449 -15.36 -45.45 -27.66
N GLU A 450 -14.70 -46.57 -27.39
CA GLU A 450 -13.24 -46.72 -27.45
C GLU A 450 -12.72 -46.87 -28.90
N GLY A 451 -13.59 -47.12 -29.88
CA GLY A 451 -13.23 -47.23 -31.29
C GLY A 451 -13.02 -48.66 -31.80
N HIS A 452 -13.58 -49.68 -31.14
CA HIS A 452 -13.68 -51.01 -31.76
C HIS A 452 -14.80 -51.01 -32.82
N LEU A 453 -14.58 -51.62 -33.97
CA LEU A 453 -15.55 -51.68 -35.08
C LEU A 453 -15.84 -53.12 -35.49
N TRP A 454 -17.11 -53.43 -35.73
CA TRP A 454 -17.55 -54.64 -36.43
C TRP A 454 -18.41 -54.25 -37.63
N ARG A 455 -18.07 -54.75 -38.82
CA ARG A 455 -18.88 -54.58 -40.04
C ARG A 455 -19.49 -55.90 -40.47
N TRP A 456 -20.63 -55.80 -41.16
CA TRP A 456 -21.38 -56.95 -41.68
C TRP A 456 -20.57 -57.88 -42.61
N ASP A 457 -19.54 -57.35 -43.28
CA ASP A 457 -18.66 -58.08 -44.20
C ASP A 457 -17.54 -58.86 -43.48
N GLY A 458 -17.49 -58.79 -42.15
CA GLY A 458 -16.52 -59.50 -41.32
C GLY A 458 -15.28 -58.66 -40.95
N LEU A 459 -15.17 -57.42 -41.43
CA LEU A 459 -14.08 -56.53 -41.02
C LEU A 459 -14.22 -56.13 -39.55
N ARG A 460 -13.14 -56.30 -38.78
CA ARG A 460 -13.04 -55.89 -37.38
C ARG A 460 -11.86 -54.94 -37.17
N LEU A 461 -12.06 -53.87 -36.42
CA LEU A 461 -11.00 -52.96 -36.00
C LEU A 461 -10.92 -52.92 -34.47
N ASN A 462 -9.69 -52.83 -33.96
CA ASN A 462 -9.43 -52.61 -32.54
C ASN A 462 -9.23 -51.12 -32.25
N ALA A 463 -9.47 -50.72 -31.00
CA ALA A 463 -9.38 -49.34 -30.55
C ALA A 463 -8.04 -48.63 -30.82
N ASP A 464 -6.94 -49.38 -30.98
CA ASP A 464 -5.57 -48.83 -31.10
C ASP A 464 -5.23 -48.20 -32.46
N VAL A 465 -6.13 -48.19 -33.43
CA VAL A 465 -5.86 -47.56 -34.73
C VAL A 465 -5.94 -46.04 -34.59
N PRO A 466 -4.85 -45.28 -34.81
CA PRO A 466 -4.89 -43.83 -34.81
C PRO A 466 -5.72 -43.34 -36.00
N SER A 467 -6.72 -42.50 -35.75
CA SER A 467 -7.50 -41.84 -36.81
C SER A 467 -7.26 -40.34 -36.74
N ALA A 468 -6.70 -39.78 -37.81
CA ALA A 468 -6.51 -38.33 -37.94
C ALA A 468 -7.84 -37.57 -37.84
N ALA A 469 -8.94 -38.18 -38.34
CA ALA A 469 -10.28 -37.62 -38.24
C ALA A 469 -10.83 -37.63 -36.80
N ALA A 470 -10.48 -38.64 -35.98
CA ALA A 470 -10.86 -38.69 -34.56
C ALA A 470 -10.20 -37.56 -33.78
N HIS A 471 -8.89 -37.38 -33.96
CA HIS A 471 -8.15 -36.30 -33.32
C HIS A 471 -8.65 -34.91 -33.75
N ARG A 472 -9.06 -34.74 -35.02
CA ARG A 472 -9.63 -33.49 -35.52
C ARG A 472 -10.99 -33.18 -34.87
N LEU A 473 -11.88 -34.17 -34.78
CA LEU A 473 -13.17 -34.01 -34.11
C LEU A 473 -13.01 -33.73 -32.61
N GLU A 474 -12.07 -34.39 -31.94
CA GLU A 474 -11.73 -34.16 -30.53
C GLU A 474 -11.18 -32.73 -30.30
N GLN A 475 -10.29 -32.26 -31.17
CA GLN A 475 -9.77 -30.88 -31.14
C GLN A 475 -10.86 -29.83 -31.40
N LYS A 476 -11.78 -30.10 -32.34
CA LYS A 476 -12.93 -29.21 -32.63
C LYS A 476 -13.89 -29.13 -31.44
N ASN A 477 -14.31 -30.27 -30.90
CA ASN A 477 -15.15 -30.32 -29.70
C ASN A 477 -14.48 -29.62 -28.50
N ARG A 478 -13.16 -29.77 -28.35
CA ARG A 478 -12.38 -29.05 -27.33
C ARG A 478 -12.38 -27.54 -27.57
N LEU A 479 -12.23 -27.08 -28.82
CA LEU A 479 -12.31 -25.67 -29.18
C LEU A 479 -13.69 -25.08 -28.83
N THR A 480 -14.77 -25.75 -29.24
CA THR A 480 -16.16 -25.35 -28.93
C THR A 480 -16.43 -25.33 -27.43
N ALA A 481 -15.84 -26.23 -26.65
CA ALA A 481 -15.94 -26.22 -25.19
C ALA A 481 -15.13 -25.09 -24.52
N LEU A 482 -14.03 -24.66 -25.14
CA LEU A 482 -13.18 -23.59 -24.63
C LEU A 482 -13.72 -22.19 -24.93
N GLU A 483 -14.45 -21.99 -26.02
CA GLU A 483 -15.06 -20.69 -26.38
C GLU A 483 -15.88 -20.04 -25.24
N PRO A 484 -16.90 -20.69 -24.65
CA PRO A 484 -17.70 -20.09 -23.59
C PRO A 484 -16.87 -19.86 -22.30
N LEU A 485 -15.87 -20.70 -22.05
CA LEU A 485 -14.95 -20.53 -20.92
C LEU A 485 -14.05 -19.31 -21.11
N GLY A 486 -13.52 -19.12 -22.32
CA GLY A 486 -12.72 -17.95 -22.69
C GLY A 486 -13.51 -16.65 -22.58
N GLU A 487 -14.74 -16.60 -23.09
CA GLU A 487 -15.61 -15.43 -22.98
C GLU A 487 -15.93 -15.08 -21.51
N ASN A 488 -16.24 -16.09 -20.69
CA ASN A 488 -16.53 -15.87 -19.28
C ASN A 488 -15.28 -15.36 -18.53
N CYS A 489 -14.12 -15.96 -18.79
CA CYS A 489 -12.85 -15.54 -18.19
C CYS A 489 -12.47 -14.11 -18.63
N GLN A 490 -12.74 -13.74 -19.88
CA GLN A 490 -12.54 -12.37 -20.37
C GLN A 490 -13.46 -11.36 -19.65
N LYS A 491 -14.74 -11.68 -19.47
CA LYS A 491 -15.69 -10.85 -18.71
C LYS A 491 -15.25 -10.66 -17.26
N GLN A 492 -14.83 -11.74 -16.60
CA GLN A 492 -14.31 -11.69 -15.23
C GLN A 492 -13.04 -10.85 -15.12
N THR A 493 -12.10 -11.01 -16.06
CA THR A 493 -10.87 -10.21 -16.10
C THR A 493 -11.15 -8.72 -16.25
N MET A 494 -12.13 -8.35 -17.09
CA MET A 494 -12.57 -6.96 -17.24
C MET A 494 -13.19 -6.41 -15.96
N ALA A 495 -14.08 -7.16 -15.31
CA ALA A 495 -14.69 -6.77 -14.04
C ALA A 495 -13.67 -6.59 -12.90
N HIS A 496 -12.68 -7.50 -12.80
CA HIS A 496 -11.59 -7.36 -11.82
C HIS A 496 -10.70 -6.16 -12.13
N ARG A 497 -10.45 -5.86 -13.42
CA ARG A 497 -9.69 -4.68 -13.84
C ARG A 497 -10.41 -3.39 -13.44
N GLU A 498 -11.70 -3.28 -13.69
CA GLU A 498 -12.52 -2.11 -13.33
C GLU A 498 -12.53 -1.91 -11.81
N SER A 499 -12.74 -2.98 -11.06
CA SER A 499 -12.71 -2.94 -9.59
C SER A 499 -11.35 -2.49 -9.06
N TRP A 500 -10.26 -3.01 -9.61
CA TRP A 500 -8.90 -2.62 -9.23
C TRP A 500 -8.60 -1.15 -9.56
N LEU A 501 -9.04 -0.66 -10.72
CA LEU A 501 -8.88 0.74 -11.10
C LEU A 501 -9.67 1.68 -10.18
N ALA A 502 -10.92 1.34 -9.87
CA ALA A 502 -11.75 2.12 -8.94
C ALA A 502 -11.11 2.18 -7.54
N ALA A 503 -10.62 1.07 -7.01
CA ALA A 503 -9.92 1.05 -5.71
C ALA A 503 -8.60 1.84 -5.74
N LYS A 504 -7.91 1.87 -6.88
CA LYS A 504 -6.71 2.69 -7.05
C LYS A 504 -7.03 4.19 -7.06
N GLU A 505 -8.16 4.58 -7.63
CA GLU A 505 -8.63 5.96 -7.66
C GLU A 505 -9.02 6.43 -6.25
N THR A 506 -9.80 5.63 -5.51
CA THR A 506 -10.14 5.95 -4.11
C THR A 506 -8.91 6.07 -3.21
N ARG A 507 -7.90 5.20 -3.42
CA ARG A 507 -6.59 5.32 -2.76
C ARG A 507 -5.91 6.65 -3.06
N THR A 508 -5.92 7.09 -4.32
CA THR A 508 -5.30 8.37 -4.69
C THR A 508 -6.02 9.58 -4.09
N GLU A 509 -7.35 9.53 -4.00
CA GLU A 509 -8.16 10.57 -3.34
C GLU A 509 -7.84 10.64 -1.84
N LEU A 510 -7.82 9.49 -1.13
CA LEU A 510 -7.45 9.43 0.28
C LEU A 510 -6.03 9.94 0.54
N GLN A 511 -5.09 9.63 -0.36
CA GLN A 511 -3.72 10.13 -0.26
C GLN A 511 -3.64 11.65 -0.49
N GLN A 512 -4.52 12.24 -1.29
CA GLN A 512 -4.60 13.70 -1.43
C GLN A 512 -5.19 14.34 -0.16
N VAL A 513 -6.22 13.74 0.43
CA VAL A 513 -6.81 14.20 1.70
C VAL A 513 -5.80 14.16 2.85
N LEU A 514 -4.88 13.19 2.87
CA LEU A 514 -3.79 13.12 3.87
C LEU A 514 -2.69 14.17 3.67
N LYS A 515 -2.56 14.74 2.46
CA LYS A 515 -1.56 15.78 2.16
C LYS A 515 -2.04 17.18 2.50
N THR A 516 -3.35 17.39 2.50
CA THR A 516 -4.02 18.65 2.86
C THR A 516 -4.28 18.71 4.35
#